data_AF-A0A955YL17-F1
#
_entry.id   AF-A0A955YL17-F1
#
_cell.length_a   1.000
_cell.length_b   1.000
_cell.length_c   1.000
_cell.angle_alpha   90.00
_cell.angle_beta   90.00
_cell.angle_gamma   90.00
#
_symmetry.space_group_name_H-M   'P 1'
#
loop_
_entity.id
_entity.type
_entity.pdbx_description
1 polymer ?
#
loop_
_entity_poly.entity_id
_entity_poly.type
_entity_poly.pdbx_seq_one_letter_code
_entity_poly.pdbx_strand_id
1 'polypeptide(L)'
;MPANDPRHELRASLSSLLAPAVCLLGLVGCVQLDGFDTGVEHELVGPVFGPDDRDCDDLARCSFIRRGFGAETELHMTFDPENVQAVAGSLSSSGEACGQPTFTNVPLIAIEALQHDQLSRFEVPGDGRVKNYIFSLSPISGPLAGRDVMAFVSLLRSERVEVRIIAGSGQNACDPNDCDQIAAGGCDYFGVFSLERKRL
;
A
#
# COMPACT_ATOMS: atom_id res chain seq x y z
N MET A 1 -66.56 -63.50 32.80
CA MET A 1 -66.01 -64.84 32.51
C MET A 1 -66.39 -65.22 31.09
N PRO A 2 -65.54 -65.92 30.33
CA PRO A 2 -64.15 -65.58 29.95
C PRO A 2 -64.09 -65.37 28.40
N ALA A 3 -62.98 -65.31 27.65
CA ALA A 3 -61.56 -65.57 27.88
C ALA A 3 -60.63 -64.76 26.93
N ASN A 4 -59.34 -64.77 27.29
CA ASN A 4 -58.09 -64.36 26.60
C ASN A 4 -58.00 -64.72 25.08
N ASP A 5 -57.26 -64.04 24.17
CA ASP A 5 -55.82 -63.60 24.17
C ASP A 5 -54.86 -64.83 24.11
N PRO A 6 -53.70 -64.90 23.38
CA PRO A 6 -52.79 -63.79 22.97
C PRO A 6 -51.87 -63.89 21.68
N ARG A 7 -51.13 -62.79 21.37
CA ARG A 7 -49.89 -62.64 20.51
C ARG A 7 -50.03 -62.92 18.98
N HIS A 8 -49.08 -62.67 18.05
CA HIS A 8 -47.67 -62.16 17.90
C HIS A 8 -47.63 -61.46 16.49
N GLU A 9 -46.74 -60.57 15.99
CA GLU A 9 -45.44 -59.87 16.30
C GLU A 9 -45.61 -58.34 15.98
N LEU A 10 -44.73 -57.35 16.22
CA LEU A 10 -43.27 -57.18 16.45
C LEU A 10 -42.35 -56.95 15.21
N ARG A 11 -42.26 -55.70 14.71
CA ARG A 11 -41.15 -55.06 13.94
C ARG A 11 -41.40 -53.53 13.84
N ALA A 12 -40.49 -52.65 14.32
CA ALA A 12 -39.33 -52.04 13.61
C ALA A 12 -39.72 -50.94 12.58
N SER A 13 -38.99 -49.83 12.40
CA SER A 13 -37.68 -49.40 12.95
C SER A 13 -37.45 -47.89 12.70
N LEU A 14 -36.66 -47.24 13.58
CA LEU A 14 -35.87 -45.98 13.43
C LEU A 14 -36.46 -44.80 12.61
N SER A 15 -36.66 -43.63 13.21
CA SER A 15 -35.62 -42.58 13.39
C SER A 15 -35.07 -41.98 12.09
N SER A 16 -35.46 -40.74 11.80
CA SER A 16 -34.67 -39.82 10.97
C SER A 16 -34.36 -38.59 11.81
N LEU A 17 -33.08 -38.34 12.08
CA LEU A 17 -32.65 -37.29 13.01
C LEU A 17 -32.52 -35.93 12.33
N LEU A 18 -32.47 -34.90 13.17
CA LEU A 18 -32.07 -33.53 12.85
C LEU A 18 -30.92 -33.50 11.83
N ALA A 19 -31.16 -32.89 10.67
CA ALA A 19 -30.10 -32.35 9.86
C ALA A 19 -29.63 -31.02 10.50
N PRO A 20 -28.38 -30.91 10.99
CA PRO A 20 -27.87 -29.63 11.46
C PRO A 20 -27.71 -28.71 10.25
N ALA A 21 -28.39 -27.57 10.26
CA ALA A 21 -28.12 -26.50 9.30
C ALA A 21 -26.74 -25.89 9.63
N VAL A 22 -25.69 -26.43 9.01
CA VAL A 22 -24.33 -25.93 9.17
C VAL A 22 -24.22 -24.59 8.45
N CYS A 23 -24.57 -23.52 9.16
CA CYS A 23 -24.21 -22.17 8.76
C CYS A 23 -22.68 -22.04 8.78
N LEU A 24 -22.04 -22.24 7.64
CA LEU A 24 -20.73 -21.67 7.36
C LEU A 24 -20.88 -20.15 7.41
N LEU A 25 -20.74 -19.59 8.61
CA LEU A 25 -20.48 -18.16 8.80
C LEU A 25 -19.18 -17.86 8.06
N GLY A 26 -19.30 -17.19 6.92
CA GLY A 26 -18.14 -16.83 6.12
C GLY A 26 -17.17 -16.02 6.96
N LEU A 27 -15.92 -16.49 7.05
CA LEU A 27 -14.83 -15.74 7.66
C LEU A 27 -14.53 -14.53 6.77
N VAL A 28 -15.28 -13.45 7.00
CA VAL A 28 -14.95 -12.12 6.48
C VAL A 28 -13.64 -11.74 7.14
N GLY A 29 -12.54 -11.93 6.42
CA GLY A 29 -11.20 -11.60 6.90
C GLY A 29 -11.11 -10.12 7.23
N CYS A 30 -11.19 -9.79 8.52
CA CYS A 30 -10.83 -8.47 9.03
C CYS A 30 -9.32 -8.32 8.83
N VAL A 31 -8.92 -7.59 7.79
CA VAL A 31 -7.52 -7.22 7.56
C VAL A 31 -7.13 -6.26 8.68
N GLN A 32 -6.38 -6.78 9.64
CA GLN A 32 -5.87 -6.03 10.80
C GLN A 32 -4.74 -5.11 10.34
N LEU A 33 -4.64 -3.92 10.94
CA LEU A 33 -3.63 -2.92 10.54
C LEU A 33 -2.21 -3.39 10.91
N ASP A 34 -2.12 -4.21 11.95
CA ASP A 34 -0.99 -5.01 12.42
C ASP A 34 -0.29 -5.76 11.26
N GLY A 35 -1.06 -6.21 10.25
CA GLY A 35 -0.56 -6.87 9.05
C GLY A 35 0.35 -5.99 8.17
N PHE A 36 0.41 -4.68 8.42
CA PHE A 36 1.27 -3.71 7.73
C PHE A 36 2.43 -3.19 8.59
N ASP A 37 2.52 -3.55 9.88
CA ASP A 37 3.67 -3.19 10.73
C ASP A 37 4.94 -3.87 10.23
N THR A 38 5.99 -3.10 9.92
CA THR A 38 7.28 -3.65 9.51
C THR A 38 8.12 -4.15 10.68
N GLY A 39 7.94 -3.58 11.87
CA GLY A 39 8.82 -3.79 13.01
C GLY A 39 10.28 -3.47 12.67
N VAL A 40 11.22 -4.30 13.14
CA VAL A 40 12.67 -4.18 12.89
C VAL A 40 13.24 -5.27 11.97
N GLU A 41 12.40 -6.19 11.49
CA GLU A 41 12.80 -7.40 10.71
C GLU A 41 12.35 -7.33 9.24
N HIS A 42 11.51 -6.37 8.88
CA HIS A 42 10.89 -6.28 7.56
C HIS A 42 10.95 -4.86 7.00
N GLU A 43 10.65 -4.78 5.71
CA GLU A 43 10.44 -3.56 4.93
C GLU A 43 9.29 -3.80 3.93
N LEU A 44 8.65 -2.73 3.47
CA LEU A 44 7.70 -2.75 2.36
C LEU A 44 8.43 -2.20 1.13
N VAL A 45 8.61 -3.03 0.09
CA VAL A 45 9.46 -2.70 -1.06
C VAL A 45 8.73 -2.94 -2.38
N GLY A 46 8.96 -2.08 -3.37
CA GLY A 46 8.55 -2.35 -4.74
C GLY A 46 8.88 -1.23 -5.72
N PRO A 47 8.81 -1.53 -7.03
CA PRO A 47 9.14 -0.60 -8.11
C PRO A 47 8.07 0.47 -8.32
N VAL A 48 8.47 1.55 -9.00
CA VAL A 48 7.56 2.54 -9.55
C VAL A 48 6.81 1.98 -10.77
N PHE A 49 5.50 2.21 -10.84
CA PHE A 49 4.71 1.83 -12.00
C PHE A 49 4.92 2.77 -13.19
N GLY A 50 5.00 2.18 -14.39
CA GLY A 50 4.96 2.88 -15.68
C GLY A 50 5.33 1.92 -16.82
N PRO A 51 5.21 2.35 -18.09
CA PRO A 51 5.94 1.73 -19.19
C PRO A 51 7.46 1.76 -18.93
N ASP A 52 8.20 0.94 -19.67
CA ASP A 52 9.66 1.01 -19.72
C ASP A 52 10.09 2.27 -20.49
N ASP A 53 11.19 2.91 -20.08
CA ASP A 53 11.73 4.09 -20.77
C ASP A 53 12.18 3.75 -22.22
N ARG A 54 12.45 2.47 -22.53
CA ARG A 54 12.85 1.98 -23.86
C ARG A 54 11.80 2.12 -24.98
N ASP A 55 10.52 2.29 -24.64
CA ASP A 55 9.40 2.34 -25.61
C ASP A 55 8.93 3.78 -25.92
N CYS A 56 9.73 4.81 -25.57
CA CYS A 56 9.29 6.21 -25.54
C CYS A 56 10.25 7.18 -26.28
N ASP A 57 9.69 8.09 -27.09
CA ASP A 57 10.44 9.20 -27.74
C ASP A 57 10.77 10.37 -26.79
N ASP A 58 10.02 10.53 -25.68
CA ASP A 58 10.18 11.57 -24.66
C ASP A 58 10.22 10.90 -23.28
N LEU A 59 11.42 10.71 -22.73
CA LEU A 59 11.61 10.02 -21.45
C LEU A 59 11.04 10.81 -20.26
N ALA A 60 11.05 12.14 -20.33
CA ALA A 60 10.46 13.00 -19.30
C ALA A 60 8.93 12.87 -19.20
N ARG A 61 8.28 12.41 -20.29
CA ARG A 61 6.81 12.31 -20.38
C ARG A 61 6.30 10.90 -20.75
N CYS A 62 7.19 9.91 -20.78
CA CYS A 62 6.91 8.52 -21.12
C CYS A 62 5.75 7.90 -20.31
N SER A 63 5.57 8.34 -19.05
CA SER A 63 4.54 7.84 -18.16
C SER A 63 3.73 8.97 -17.51
N PHE A 64 2.40 8.85 -17.52
CA PHE A 64 1.53 9.75 -16.75
C PHE A 64 1.51 9.41 -15.24
N ILE A 65 2.03 8.24 -14.85
CA ILE A 65 2.13 7.75 -13.46
C ILE A 65 3.57 7.75 -12.90
N ARG A 66 4.57 8.07 -13.73
CA ARG A 66 5.99 8.21 -13.37
C ARG A 66 6.62 9.44 -14.05
N ARG A 67 7.06 10.41 -13.25
CA ARG A 67 7.85 11.60 -13.65
C ARG A 67 8.92 11.86 -12.60
N GLY A 68 10.14 12.19 -13.03
CA GLY A 68 11.31 12.41 -12.16
C GLY A 68 11.97 11.13 -11.63
N PHE A 69 11.22 10.04 -11.48
CA PHE A 69 11.74 8.69 -11.20
C PHE A 69 12.02 7.92 -12.50
N GLY A 70 13.07 7.10 -12.54
CA GLY A 70 13.37 6.21 -13.67
C GLY A 70 12.62 4.88 -13.57
N ALA A 71 12.55 4.10 -14.66
CA ALA A 71 11.86 2.80 -14.65
C ALA A 71 12.33 1.84 -13.53
N GLU A 72 13.64 1.82 -13.25
CA GLU A 72 14.27 0.94 -12.25
C GLU A 72 14.18 1.45 -10.80
N THR A 73 13.47 2.56 -10.52
CA THR A 73 13.40 3.11 -9.16
C THR A 73 12.48 2.28 -8.25
N GLU A 74 13.06 1.66 -7.22
CA GLU A 74 12.35 1.06 -6.10
C GLU A 74 12.18 2.05 -4.94
N LEU A 75 11.04 1.95 -4.25
CA LEU A 75 10.78 2.60 -2.98
C LEU A 75 10.79 1.56 -1.87
N HIS A 76 11.44 1.88 -0.75
CA HIS A 76 11.52 1.07 0.46
C HIS A 76 10.88 1.86 1.59
N MET A 77 9.98 1.22 2.34
CA MET A 77 9.22 1.85 3.42
C MET A 77 9.28 1.01 4.70
N THR A 78 9.63 1.65 5.80
CA THR A 78 9.25 1.16 7.14
C THR A 78 7.90 1.78 7.50
N PHE A 79 7.03 1.02 8.17
CA PHE A 79 5.70 1.49 8.52
C PHE A 79 5.25 0.98 9.89
N ASP A 80 4.78 1.92 10.72
CA ASP A 80 4.20 1.67 12.05
C ASP A 80 2.73 2.17 12.03
N PRO A 81 1.74 1.26 12.01
CA PRO A 81 0.32 1.61 11.96
C PRO A 81 -0.25 2.11 13.30
N GLU A 82 0.43 1.89 14.42
CA GLU A 82 0.00 2.35 15.75
C GLU A 82 0.48 3.77 16.03
N ASN A 83 1.72 4.09 15.64
CA ASN A 83 2.37 5.39 15.88
C ASN A 83 2.11 6.43 14.78
N VAL A 84 1.06 6.23 13.97
CA VAL A 84 0.64 7.10 12.85
C VAL A 84 0.30 8.55 13.24
N GLN A 85 0.28 8.88 14.53
CA GLN A 85 0.07 10.25 15.01
C GLN A 85 1.37 11.05 15.24
N ALA A 86 2.54 10.39 15.25
CA ALA A 86 3.84 11.05 15.43
C ALA A 86 4.74 10.85 14.19
N VAL A 87 5.35 9.67 14.05
CA VAL A 87 6.21 9.31 12.92
C VAL A 87 5.83 7.88 12.52
N ALA A 88 5.16 7.72 11.38
CA ALA A 88 4.59 6.45 10.94
C ALA A 88 5.61 5.49 10.29
N GLY A 89 6.91 5.69 10.52
CA GLY A 89 8.00 5.05 9.78
C GLY A 89 8.75 6.02 8.85
N SER A 90 9.36 5.50 7.78
CA SER A 90 10.24 6.25 6.89
C SER A 90 10.27 5.71 5.45
N LEU A 91 10.71 6.55 4.51
CA LEU A 91 10.99 6.19 3.11
C LEU A 91 12.48 6.29 2.76
N SER A 92 12.96 5.31 2.00
CA SER A 92 14.21 5.32 1.26
C SER A 92 13.96 4.88 -0.18
N SER A 93 14.83 5.20 -1.12
CA SER A 93 14.72 4.72 -2.51
C SER A 93 16.05 4.20 -3.06
N SER A 94 16.00 3.44 -4.16
CA SER A 94 17.16 2.94 -4.88
C SER A 94 16.86 2.72 -6.36
N GLY A 95 17.90 2.56 -7.18
CA GLY A 95 17.75 2.27 -8.61
C GLY A 95 17.69 3.52 -9.50
N GLU A 96 17.84 4.72 -8.92
CA GLU A 96 17.99 5.95 -9.69
C GLU A 96 19.28 5.96 -10.52
N ALA A 97 19.15 6.18 -11.83
CA ALA A 97 20.26 6.15 -12.80
C ALA A 97 21.43 7.10 -12.43
N CYS A 98 21.13 8.23 -11.79
CA CYS A 98 22.10 9.24 -11.38
C CYS A 98 22.86 8.90 -10.07
N GLY A 99 22.68 7.70 -9.51
CA GLY A 99 23.50 7.18 -8.41
C GLY A 99 23.31 7.85 -7.05
N GLN A 100 22.32 8.74 -6.92
CA GLN A 100 21.88 9.31 -5.64
C GLN A 100 20.41 8.95 -5.40
N PRO A 101 20.06 8.42 -4.21
CA PRO A 101 18.68 8.09 -3.89
C PRO A 101 17.84 9.36 -3.69
N THR A 102 16.60 9.33 -4.15
CA THR A 102 15.60 10.39 -3.99
C THR A 102 15.18 10.55 -2.53
N PHE A 103 15.14 9.45 -1.78
CA PHE A 103 14.82 9.41 -0.35
C PHE A 103 15.89 8.65 0.44
N THR A 104 16.23 9.15 1.62
CA THR A 104 17.18 8.50 2.54
C THR A 104 16.63 8.59 3.96
N ASN A 105 15.90 7.57 4.39
CA ASN A 105 15.23 7.46 5.68
C ASN A 105 14.37 8.69 6.05
N VAL A 106 13.66 9.26 5.06
CA VAL A 106 12.83 10.45 5.24
C VAL A 106 11.57 10.07 6.01
N PRO A 107 11.29 10.68 7.17
CA PRO A 107 10.22 10.23 8.06
C PRO A 107 8.82 10.53 7.51
N LEU A 108 7.88 9.60 7.72
CA LEU A 108 6.46 9.75 7.39
C LEU A 108 5.76 10.58 8.47
N ILE A 109 5.76 11.91 8.32
CA ILE A 109 5.17 12.85 9.28
C ILE A 109 3.68 13.03 8.98
N ALA A 110 2.82 12.73 9.95
CA ALA A 110 1.38 12.83 9.78
C ALA A 110 0.89 14.29 9.84
N ILE A 111 0.04 14.67 8.89
CA ILE A 111 -0.56 16.02 8.87
C ILE A 111 -1.76 16.01 9.83
N GLU A 112 -1.55 16.38 11.09
CA GLU A 112 -2.54 16.33 12.20
C GLU A 112 -3.92 16.85 11.79
N ALA A 113 -3.98 18.05 11.20
CA ALA A 113 -5.23 18.68 10.76
C ALA A 113 -6.03 17.85 9.73
N LEU A 114 -5.37 16.99 8.95
CA LEU A 114 -6.05 16.11 7.99
C LEU A 114 -6.55 14.81 8.63
N GLN A 115 -5.98 14.34 9.76
CA GLN A 115 -6.34 13.05 10.38
C GLN A 115 -7.82 12.94 10.77
N HIS A 116 -8.47 14.08 11.05
CA HIS A 116 -9.88 14.17 11.44
C HIS A 116 -10.77 14.82 10.37
N ASP A 117 -10.19 15.33 9.30
CA ASP A 117 -10.92 15.96 8.18
C ASP A 117 -11.51 14.91 7.21
N GLN A 118 -12.45 15.31 6.36
CA GLN A 118 -13.00 14.47 5.30
C GLN A 118 -11.94 14.02 4.28
N LEU A 119 -10.83 14.76 4.10
CA LEU A 119 -9.69 14.32 3.29
C LEU A 119 -8.99 13.06 3.83
N SER A 120 -9.10 12.72 5.13
CA SER A 120 -8.68 11.40 5.65
C SER A 120 -9.52 10.23 5.11
N ARG A 121 -10.68 10.54 4.51
CA ARG A 121 -11.62 9.61 3.88
C ARG A 121 -11.56 9.69 2.35
N PHE A 122 -10.52 10.33 1.80
CA PHE A 122 -10.30 10.36 0.37
C PHE A 122 -10.04 8.93 -0.15
N GLU A 123 -10.97 8.40 -0.92
CA GLU A 123 -10.85 7.12 -1.60
C GLU A 123 -10.29 7.34 -3.01
N VAL A 124 -9.06 6.88 -3.25
CA VAL A 124 -8.53 6.81 -4.62
C VAL A 124 -9.26 5.66 -5.36
N PRO A 125 -9.77 5.87 -6.58
CA PRO A 125 -10.40 4.80 -7.36
C PRO A 125 -9.54 3.53 -7.44
N GLY A 126 -10.20 2.38 -7.28
CA GLY A 126 -9.57 1.07 -7.13
C GLY A 126 -10.13 0.35 -5.90
N ASP A 127 -10.70 -0.84 -6.12
CA ASP A 127 -11.35 -1.64 -5.07
C ASP A 127 -10.32 -2.23 -4.08
N GLY A 128 -10.78 -2.64 -2.91
CA GLY A 128 -10.00 -3.40 -1.95
C GLY A 128 -9.09 -2.57 -1.04
N ARG A 129 -9.27 -1.25 -0.93
CA ARG A 129 -8.59 -0.43 0.09
C ARG A 129 -9.13 -0.74 1.49
N VAL A 130 -8.26 -0.63 2.50
CA VAL A 130 -8.56 -0.76 3.94
C VAL A 130 -8.50 0.61 4.60
N LYS A 131 -7.42 1.35 4.37
CA LYS A 131 -7.14 2.65 4.99
C LYS A 131 -6.17 3.43 4.12
N ASN A 132 -6.41 4.74 3.98
CA ASN A 132 -5.50 5.67 3.33
C ASN A 132 -4.96 6.67 4.36
N TYR A 133 -3.73 7.13 4.15
CA TYR A 133 -3.01 8.12 4.95
C TYR A 133 -2.38 9.17 4.03
N ILE A 134 -2.20 10.39 4.55
CA ILE A 134 -1.51 11.48 3.87
C ILE A 134 -0.39 11.96 4.80
N PHE A 135 0.84 11.79 4.37
CA PHE A 135 2.04 12.18 5.10
C PHE A 135 2.76 13.32 4.38
N SER A 136 3.31 14.23 5.18
CA SER A 136 4.32 15.18 4.73
C SER A 136 5.69 14.53 4.86
N LEU A 137 6.55 14.77 3.88
CA LEU A 137 7.95 14.40 3.85
C LEU A 137 8.80 15.66 3.70
N SER A 138 9.97 15.67 4.33
CA SER A 138 10.94 16.77 4.20
C SER A 138 12.33 16.18 3.99
N PRO A 139 12.70 15.82 2.74
CA PRO A 139 14.01 15.26 2.44
C PRO A 139 15.12 16.28 2.73
N ILE A 140 16.25 15.80 3.25
CA ILE A 140 17.45 16.62 3.53
C ILE A 140 18.62 16.33 2.58
N SER A 141 18.42 15.38 1.66
CA SER A 141 19.39 14.86 0.70
C SER A 141 18.67 14.46 -0.60
N GLY A 142 19.44 14.22 -1.67
CA GLY A 142 18.92 13.86 -2.99
C GLY A 142 18.23 15.03 -3.72
N PRO A 143 17.63 14.77 -4.90
CA PRO A 143 17.04 15.81 -5.77
C PRO A 143 15.83 16.54 -5.17
N LEU A 144 15.25 16.02 -4.08
CA LEU A 144 14.13 16.63 -3.36
C LEU A 144 14.54 17.30 -2.04
N ALA A 145 15.84 17.49 -1.79
CA ALA A 145 16.35 18.14 -0.60
C ALA A 145 15.73 19.55 -0.39
N GLY A 146 15.16 19.78 0.80
CA GLY A 146 14.55 21.06 1.17
C GLY A 146 13.22 21.37 0.48
N ARG A 147 12.58 20.40 -0.17
CA ARG A 147 11.26 20.57 -0.82
C ARG A 147 10.15 19.92 0.00
N ASP A 148 8.96 20.53 -0.05
CA ASP A 148 7.74 19.91 0.44
C ASP A 148 7.31 18.77 -0.50
N VAL A 149 7.19 17.56 0.04
CA VAL A 149 6.80 16.35 -0.70
C VAL A 149 5.66 15.67 0.06
N MET A 150 4.61 15.25 -0.65
CA MET A 150 3.49 14.52 -0.06
C MET A 150 3.53 13.04 -0.45
N ALA A 151 3.26 12.17 0.53
CA ALA A 151 3.07 10.74 0.32
C ALA A 151 1.63 10.33 0.69
N PHE A 152 0.93 9.73 -0.27
CA PHE A 152 -0.40 9.14 -0.08
C PHE A 152 -0.22 7.63 0.03
N VAL A 153 -0.26 7.10 1.26
CA VAL A 153 -0.02 5.68 1.57
C VAL A 153 -1.38 4.98 1.71
N SER A 154 -1.60 3.93 0.93
CA SER A 154 -2.88 3.21 0.85
C SER A 154 -2.70 1.73 1.15
N LEU A 155 -3.27 1.27 2.26
CA LEU A 155 -3.23 -0.13 2.69
C LEU A 155 -4.31 -0.92 1.95
N LEU A 156 -3.93 -2.00 1.26
CA LEU A 156 -4.84 -2.84 0.45
C LEU A 156 -5.16 -4.16 1.17
N ARG A 157 -6.38 -4.68 0.97
CA ARG A 157 -6.86 -5.95 1.55
C ARG A 157 -6.04 -7.19 1.13
N SER A 158 -5.14 -7.04 0.16
CA SER A 158 -4.17 -8.07 -0.25
C SER A 158 -2.83 -7.96 0.48
N GLU A 159 -2.76 -7.26 1.62
CA GLU A 159 -1.54 -7.00 2.41
C GLU A 159 -0.41 -6.26 1.66
N ARG A 160 -0.75 -5.65 0.52
CA ARG A 160 0.12 -4.77 -0.27
C ARG A 160 -0.14 -3.31 0.08
N VAL A 161 0.84 -2.45 -0.16
CA VAL A 161 0.70 -1.01 0.10
C VAL A 161 1.00 -0.21 -1.17
N GLU A 162 0.05 0.61 -1.59
CA GLU A 162 0.23 1.52 -2.72
C GLU A 162 0.63 2.90 -2.20
N VAL A 163 1.77 3.43 -2.66
CA VAL A 163 2.28 4.76 -2.27
C VAL A 163 2.28 5.68 -3.48
N ARG A 164 1.66 6.86 -3.37
CA ARG A 164 1.84 7.95 -4.35
C ARG A 164 2.70 9.04 -3.78
N ILE A 165 3.77 9.38 -4.49
CA ILE A 165 4.63 10.52 -4.19
C ILE A 165 4.25 11.70 -5.09
N ILE A 166 4.15 12.89 -4.52
CA ILE A 166 3.95 14.15 -5.24
C ILE A 166 4.94 15.20 -4.73
N ALA A 167 5.77 15.76 -5.61
CA ALA A 167 6.59 16.94 -5.35
C ALA A 167 6.40 17.98 -6.45
N GLY A 168 5.86 19.15 -6.10
CA GLY A 168 5.59 20.24 -7.04
C GLY A 168 4.37 20.02 -7.94
N SER A 169 4.40 20.59 -9.15
CA SER A 169 3.20 20.86 -9.98
C SER A 169 2.93 19.86 -11.10
N GLY A 170 3.89 18.97 -11.37
CA GLY A 170 3.91 18.09 -12.54
C GLY A 170 4.13 18.78 -13.88
N GLN A 171 4.42 20.09 -13.91
CA GLN A 171 4.65 20.84 -15.15
C GLN A 171 6.11 20.75 -15.63
N ASN A 172 7.06 20.79 -14.69
CA ASN A 172 8.49 20.70 -15.01
C ASN A 172 8.99 19.26 -14.95
N ALA A 173 8.54 18.42 -15.88
CA ALA A 173 9.00 17.03 -15.98
C ALA A 173 10.41 16.98 -16.61
N CYS A 174 11.33 16.27 -15.97
CA CYS A 174 12.70 16.03 -16.43
C CYS A 174 12.89 14.58 -16.87
N ASP A 175 13.89 14.33 -17.72
CA ASP A 175 14.38 12.97 -18.01
C ASP A 175 15.07 12.41 -16.75
N PRO A 176 14.66 11.23 -16.23
CA PRO A 176 15.30 10.63 -15.05
C PRO A 176 16.77 10.20 -15.26
N ASN A 177 17.25 10.23 -16.51
CA ASN A 177 18.63 9.93 -16.88
C ASN A 177 19.48 11.21 -17.12
N ASP A 178 18.87 12.40 -17.20
CA ASP A 178 19.60 13.67 -17.30
C ASP A 178 19.98 14.15 -15.89
N CYS A 179 21.16 13.73 -15.46
CA CYS A 179 21.65 14.01 -14.12
C CYS A 179 21.96 15.49 -13.86
N ASP A 180 22.15 16.32 -14.90
CA ASP A 180 22.32 17.76 -14.74
C ASP A 180 20.97 18.45 -14.47
N GLN A 181 19.90 18.03 -15.16
CA GLN A 181 18.52 18.46 -14.84
C GLN A 181 18.11 18.04 -13.42
N ILE A 182 18.38 16.78 -13.06
CA ILE A 182 18.04 16.22 -11.74
C ILE A 182 18.83 16.92 -10.62
N ALA A 183 20.14 17.17 -10.81
CA ALA A 183 20.98 17.89 -9.84
C ALA A 183 20.61 19.37 -9.69
N ALA A 184 19.96 19.99 -10.70
CA ALA A 184 19.43 21.34 -10.59
C ALA A 184 18.18 21.45 -9.67
N GLY A 185 17.61 20.32 -9.22
CA GLY A 185 16.55 20.26 -8.19
C GLY A 185 15.17 20.80 -8.60
N GLY A 186 15.02 21.33 -9.81
CA GLY A 186 13.79 21.95 -10.30
C GLY A 186 12.70 20.98 -10.79
N CYS A 187 13.02 19.69 -10.92
CA CYS A 187 12.15 18.68 -11.53
C CYS A 187 10.90 18.37 -10.68
N ASP A 188 9.72 18.32 -11.28
CA ASP A 188 8.50 17.89 -10.59
C ASP A 188 8.37 16.36 -10.58
N TYR A 189 8.16 15.78 -9.40
CA TYR A 189 8.08 14.32 -9.22
C TYR A 189 6.63 13.87 -9.04
N PHE A 190 6.30 12.77 -9.74
CA PHE A 190 5.08 12.01 -9.51
C PHE A 190 5.39 10.53 -9.69
N GLY A 191 5.08 9.70 -8.71
CA GLY A 191 5.32 8.25 -8.79
C GLY A 191 4.24 7.48 -8.06
N VAL A 192 3.79 6.37 -8.64
CA VAL A 192 2.90 5.40 -7.99
C VAL A 192 3.69 4.10 -7.81
N PHE A 193 3.84 3.64 -6.57
CA PHE A 193 4.59 2.43 -6.21
C PHE A 193 3.63 1.38 -5.63
N SER A 194 3.88 0.10 -5.88
CA SER A 194 3.19 -1.01 -5.21
C SER A 194 4.19 -1.82 -4.41
N LEU A 195 4.13 -1.66 -3.09
CA LEU A 195 5.05 -2.26 -2.14
C LEU A 195 4.48 -3.57 -1.59
N GLU A 196 5.35 -4.57 -1.47
CA GLU A 196 5.05 -5.87 -0.88
C GLU A 196 6.00 -6.13 0.31
N ARG A 197 5.57 -6.93 1.29
CA ARG A 197 6.37 -7.20 2.49
C ARG A 197 7.58 -8.07 2.15
N LYS A 198 8.76 -7.58 2.50
CA LYS A 198 10.05 -8.22 2.33
C LYS A 198 10.76 -8.32 3.69
N ARG A 199 11.66 -9.29 3.84
CA ARG A 199 12.52 -9.43 5.03
C ARG A 199 13.87 -8.79 4.78
N LEU A 200 14.42 -8.14 5.81
CA LEU A 200 15.79 -7.61 5.86
C LEU A 200 16.83 -8.75 5.95
#